data_AF-A0A0K8Q7G7-F1
#
_entry.id   AF-A0A0K8Q7G7-F1
#
_cell.length_a   1.000
_cell.length_b   1.000
_cell.length_c   1.000
_cell.angle_alpha   90.00
_cell.angle_beta   90.00
_cell.angle_gamma   90.00
#
_symmetry.space_group_name_H-M   'P 1'
#
loop_
_entity.id
_entity.type
_entity.pdbx_description
1 polymer ?
#
loop_
_entity_poly.entity_id
_entity_poly.type
_entity_poly.pdbx_seq_one_letter_code
_entity_poly.pdbx_strand_id
1 'polypeptide(L)'
;MSASSARAVARTCMALGMAALLGCGISACTGTSPQPSPSPSSAAPTGTSGTSGTSTGLQPPQESSDIPGIVEKVEPSVVTVLTSGGLGSGVVYGADGLILTNEHVVRGNTSVQIAFADGQRVSGTVKAADAISDLAWWRQSAQA
;
A
#
# COMPACT_ATOMS: atom_id res chain seq x y z
N MET A 1 43.55 5.03 16.91
CA MET A 1 43.65 5.38 18.36
C MET A 1 42.95 6.71 18.59
N SER A 2 41.66 6.68 18.93
CA SER A 2 41.02 7.57 19.91
C SER A 2 39.61 7.04 20.11
N ALA A 3 39.28 6.73 21.34
CA ALA A 3 38.10 6.00 21.79
C ALA A 3 37.08 6.96 22.42
N SER A 4 35.97 6.36 22.90
CA SER A 4 35.01 6.89 23.88
C SER A 4 33.88 7.77 23.32
N SER A 5 32.60 7.58 23.66
CA SER A 5 31.98 6.79 24.74
C SER A 5 30.52 6.47 24.42
N ALA A 6 30.13 5.21 24.65
CA ALA A 6 28.77 4.81 24.96
C ALA A 6 28.49 5.02 26.47
N ARG A 7 27.26 5.40 26.84
CA ARG A 7 26.61 5.22 28.18
C ARG A 7 25.14 5.65 28.02
N ALA A 8 24.14 4.77 28.03
CA ALA A 8 23.62 3.90 29.09
C ALA A 8 22.67 4.60 30.09
N VAL A 9 21.41 4.12 30.08
CA VAL A 9 20.56 3.71 31.24
C VAL A 9 20.14 4.74 32.30
N ALA A 10 18.81 4.87 32.51
CA ALA A 10 18.09 4.79 33.81
C ALA A 10 16.62 5.17 33.57
N ARG A 11 15.59 4.29 33.66
CA ARG A 11 15.02 3.63 34.85
C ARG A 11 14.93 4.53 36.08
N THR A 12 13.75 5.11 36.31
CA THR A 12 13.36 5.61 37.63
C THR A 12 11.96 5.13 37.98
N CYS A 13 11.95 4.13 38.86
CA CYS A 13 10.80 3.75 39.67
C CYS A 13 10.49 4.90 40.65
N MET A 14 9.22 5.22 40.87
CA MET A 14 8.80 5.88 42.10
C MET A 14 7.55 5.20 42.64
N ALA A 15 7.60 4.94 43.94
CA ALA A 15 6.79 4.00 44.66
C ALA A 15 5.88 4.72 45.68
N LEU A 16 4.81 4.02 46.05
CA LEU A 16 4.03 4.06 47.30
C LEU A 16 3.20 5.30 47.67
N GLY A 17 1.91 5.04 47.93
CA GLY A 17 1.00 5.87 48.73
C GLY A 17 -0.38 5.24 48.88
N MET A 18 -0.56 4.35 49.88
CA MET A 18 -1.83 3.75 50.30
C MET A 18 -2.73 4.76 51.05
N ALA A 19 -4.05 4.69 50.86
CA ALA A 19 -5.02 4.38 51.92
C ALA A 19 -6.48 4.44 51.42
N ALA A 20 -7.31 3.58 52.00
CA ALA A 20 -8.64 3.13 51.60
C ALA A 20 -9.78 4.13 51.82
N LEU A 21 -10.96 3.88 51.22
CA LEU A 21 -12.21 3.53 51.92
C LEU A 21 -13.41 3.37 50.96
N LEU A 22 -14.03 2.19 51.04
CA LEU A 22 -15.46 1.87 50.92
C LEU A 22 -16.31 2.44 49.76
N GLY A 23 -16.71 1.54 48.86
CA GLY A 23 -17.89 1.70 48.00
C GLY A 23 -18.30 0.37 47.37
N CYS A 24 -19.24 -0.33 48.00
CA CYS A 24 -19.84 -1.57 47.49
C CYS A 24 -20.64 -1.26 46.21
N GLY A 25 -20.28 -1.90 45.10
CA GLY A 25 -20.95 -1.74 43.82
C GLY A 25 -20.91 -3.05 43.05
N ILE A 26 -21.72 -4.01 43.48
CA ILE A 26 -22.03 -5.21 42.71
C ILE A 26 -22.82 -4.81 41.46
N SER A 27 -22.16 -4.74 40.31
CA SER A 27 -22.85 -4.77 39.02
C SER A 27 -22.32 -5.95 38.21
N ALA A 28 -23.03 -7.06 38.35
CA ALA A 28 -22.94 -8.19 37.48
C ALA A 28 -23.49 -7.80 36.10
N CYS A 29 -22.61 -7.66 35.11
CA CYS A 29 -22.98 -7.75 33.70
C CYS A 29 -22.17 -8.88 33.07
N THR A 30 -22.56 -10.11 33.42
CA THR A 30 -22.31 -11.27 32.58
C THR A 30 -23.04 -11.10 31.25
N GLY A 31 -22.32 -11.30 30.15
CA GLY A 31 -22.91 -11.65 28.87
C GLY A 31 -23.00 -10.51 27.87
N THR A 32 -22.10 -10.50 26.90
CA THR A 32 -22.41 -11.07 25.58
C THR A 32 -21.35 -10.62 24.58
N SER A 33 -20.61 -11.57 24.02
CA SER A 33 -19.61 -11.32 22.99
C SER A 33 -20.28 -10.77 21.73
N PRO A 34 -19.64 -9.85 20.98
CA PRO A 34 -20.07 -9.54 19.62
C PRO A 34 -19.85 -10.78 18.76
N GLN A 35 -20.93 -11.44 18.36
CA GLN A 35 -20.92 -12.50 17.35
C GLN A 35 -20.70 -11.87 15.96
N PRO A 36 -19.61 -12.16 15.24
CA PRO A 36 -19.55 -11.86 13.82
C PRO A 36 -20.51 -12.80 13.09
N SER A 37 -21.55 -12.25 12.47
CA SER A 37 -22.44 -12.99 11.57
C SER A 37 -21.80 -13.06 10.18
N PRO A 38 -21.33 -14.23 9.69
CA PRO A 38 -21.11 -14.41 8.26
C PRO A 38 -22.48 -14.58 7.59
N SER A 39 -22.87 -13.64 6.72
CA SER A 39 -23.95 -13.86 5.77
C SER A 39 -23.37 -14.58 4.54
N PRO A 40 -23.70 -15.86 4.27
CA PRO A 40 -23.42 -16.46 2.97
C PRO A 40 -24.46 -15.94 1.98
N SER A 41 -24.15 -14.83 1.29
CA SER A 41 -24.92 -14.42 0.11
C SER A 41 -24.51 -15.31 -1.06
N SER A 42 -25.10 -16.50 -1.09
CA SER A 42 -25.05 -17.43 -2.22
C SER A 42 -26.07 -16.94 -3.26
N ALA A 43 -25.58 -16.33 -4.34
CA ALA A 43 -26.34 -16.14 -5.56
C ALA A 43 -25.52 -16.71 -6.71
N ALA A 44 -25.99 -17.85 -7.22
CA ALA A 44 -25.41 -18.56 -8.34
C ALA A 44 -25.44 -17.72 -9.63
N PRO A 45 -24.41 -17.78 -10.49
CA PRO A 45 -24.49 -17.19 -11.83
C PRO A 45 -25.38 -18.07 -12.72
N THR A 46 -26.56 -17.56 -13.08
CA THR A 46 -27.38 -18.14 -14.15
C THR A 46 -26.71 -17.83 -15.48
N GLY A 47 -26.09 -18.84 -16.08
CA GLY A 47 -25.55 -18.76 -17.42
C GLY A 47 -26.63 -18.40 -18.43
N THR A 48 -26.40 -17.34 -19.20
CA THR A 48 -27.08 -17.13 -20.48
C THR A 48 -26.00 -17.08 -21.54
N SER A 49 -25.81 -18.21 -22.20
CA SER A 49 -25.03 -18.33 -23.42
C SER A 49 -25.74 -17.55 -24.52
N GLY A 50 -25.18 -16.40 -24.89
CA GLY A 50 -25.57 -15.62 -26.07
C GLY A 50 -24.81 -16.11 -27.29
N THR A 51 -25.56 -16.65 -28.25
CA THR A 51 -25.13 -17.22 -29.52
C THR A 51 -24.35 -16.25 -30.41
N SER A 52 -23.38 -16.82 -31.11
CA SER A 52 -22.57 -16.37 -32.24
C SER A 52 -23.21 -15.36 -33.20
N GLY A 53 -22.39 -14.38 -33.61
CA GLY A 53 -22.53 -13.66 -34.88
C GLY A 53 -21.20 -13.73 -35.65
N THR A 54 -21.21 -14.41 -36.80
CA THR A 54 -20.06 -14.64 -37.68
C THR A 54 -19.90 -13.50 -38.70
N SER A 55 -18.71 -12.88 -38.69
CA SER A 55 -17.93 -12.16 -39.74
C SER A 55 -18.61 -11.46 -40.93
N THR A 56 -18.09 -10.27 -41.31
CA THR A 56 -17.61 -9.91 -42.68
C THR A 56 -17.06 -8.46 -42.73
N GLY A 57 -15.82 -8.24 -43.19
CA GLY A 57 -15.38 -6.94 -43.71
C GLY A 57 -13.89 -6.62 -43.55
N LEU A 58 -13.20 -6.38 -44.66
CA LEU A 58 -11.75 -6.13 -44.84
C LEU A 58 -11.22 -4.92 -44.04
N GLN A 59 -10.12 -5.09 -43.28
CA GLN A 59 -9.07 -4.07 -43.05
C GLN A 59 -7.79 -4.69 -42.41
N PRO A 60 -6.58 -4.57 -43.02
CA PRO A 60 -5.28 -4.79 -42.37
C PRO A 60 -4.78 -3.50 -41.70
N PRO A 61 -3.83 -3.48 -40.74
CA PRO A 61 -3.19 -4.57 -40.00
C PRO A 61 -3.86 -4.82 -38.64
N GLN A 62 -3.83 -6.06 -38.19
CA GLN A 62 -4.23 -6.44 -36.83
C GLN A 62 -3.15 -5.96 -35.85
N GLU A 63 -3.24 -4.71 -35.38
CA GLU A 63 -2.50 -4.22 -34.21
C GLU A 63 -3.23 -4.50 -32.88
N SER A 64 -4.19 -5.43 -32.87
CA SER A 64 -4.97 -5.78 -31.68
C SER A 64 -4.55 -7.08 -31.00
N SER A 65 -3.43 -7.70 -31.41
CA SER A 65 -3.10 -9.08 -30.98
C SER A 65 -1.91 -9.22 -30.05
N ASP A 66 -1.07 -8.20 -29.89
CA ASP A 66 0.17 -8.32 -29.09
C ASP A 66 0.06 -7.70 -27.69
N ILE A 67 -1.15 -7.67 -27.10
CA ILE A 67 -1.33 -7.26 -25.70
C ILE A 67 -0.41 -8.04 -24.74
N PRO A 68 -0.26 -9.38 -24.85
CA PRO A 68 0.67 -10.11 -23.98
C PRO A 68 2.12 -9.62 -24.11
N GLY A 69 2.58 -9.32 -25.34
CA GLY A 69 3.93 -8.81 -25.57
C GLY A 69 4.15 -7.39 -25.06
N ILE A 70 3.11 -6.54 -25.08
CA ILE A 70 3.15 -5.21 -24.48
C ILE A 70 3.24 -5.31 -22.97
N VAL A 71 2.40 -6.16 -22.34
CA VAL A 71 2.41 -6.38 -20.89
C VAL A 71 3.79 -6.84 -20.43
N GLU A 72 4.37 -7.83 -21.09
CA GLU A 72 5.72 -8.33 -20.77
C GLU A 72 6.78 -7.22 -20.85
N LYS A 73 6.62 -6.27 -21.77
CA LYS A 73 7.54 -5.14 -21.92
C LYS A 73 7.34 -4.02 -20.89
N VAL A 74 6.10 -3.78 -20.45
CA VAL A 74 5.77 -2.66 -19.55
C VAL A 74 5.70 -3.05 -18.08
N GLU A 75 5.46 -4.33 -17.76
CA GLU A 75 5.34 -4.84 -16.40
C GLU A 75 6.52 -4.42 -15.51
N PRO A 76 7.81 -4.51 -15.94
CA PRO A 76 8.92 -4.12 -15.08
C PRO A 76 8.96 -2.61 -14.76
N SER A 77 8.25 -1.80 -15.54
CA SER A 77 8.19 -0.33 -15.36
C SER A 77 7.05 0.09 -14.45
N VAL A 78 6.06 -0.76 -14.20
CA VAL A 78 4.92 -0.45 -13.33
C VAL A 78 5.19 -0.97 -11.93
N VAL A 79 4.93 -0.13 -10.92
CA VAL A 79 5.19 -0.45 -9.53
C VAL A 79 3.99 -0.17 -8.65
N THR A 80 3.92 -0.85 -7.50
CA THR A 80 2.95 -0.54 -6.45
C THR A 80 3.55 0.45 -5.47
N VAL A 81 2.84 1.54 -5.21
CA VAL A 81 3.18 2.54 -4.19
C VAL A 81 2.41 2.22 -2.91
N LEU A 82 3.15 2.02 -1.81
CA LEU A 82 2.60 1.76 -0.48
C LEU A 82 2.88 2.97 0.43
N THR A 83 1.83 3.48 1.06
CA THR A 83 1.90 4.56 2.05
C THR A 83 1.30 4.09 3.38
N SER A 84 1.40 4.88 4.46
CA SER A 84 0.82 4.46 5.74
C SER A 84 -0.72 4.44 5.71
N GLY A 85 -1.33 5.19 4.78
CA GLY A 85 -2.78 5.36 4.68
C GLY A 85 -3.42 4.70 3.47
N GLY A 86 -2.65 4.07 2.58
CA GLY A 86 -3.19 3.50 1.35
C GLY A 86 -2.16 2.91 0.39
N LEU A 87 -2.66 2.62 -0.81
CA LEU A 87 -1.90 2.05 -1.91
C LEU A 87 -2.25 2.74 -3.21
N GLY A 88 -1.30 2.78 -4.14
CA GLY A 88 -1.47 3.32 -5.47
C GLY A 88 -0.53 2.66 -6.47
N SER A 89 -0.53 3.17 -7.69
CA SER A 89 0.40 2.75 -8.74
C SER A 89 1.44 3.82 -8.99
N GLY A 90 2.58 3.41 -9.53
CA GLY A 90 3.61 4.31 -10.01
C GLY A 90 4.31 3.74 -11.23
N VAL A 91 5.15 4.56 -11.83
CA VAL A 91 5.92 4.18 -13.02
C VAL A 91 7.38 4.57 -12.82
N VAL A 92 8.29 3.66 -13.16
CA VAL A 92 9.72 3.97 -13.24
C VAL A 92 9.96 4.80 -14.49
N TYR A 93 10.60 5.94 -14.32
CA TYR A 93 10.94 6.90 -15.35
C TYR A 93 12.44 7.09 -15.41
N GLY A 94 13.00 6.87 -16.60
CA GLY A 94 14.43 6.98 -16.84
C GLY A 94 15.26 5.83 -16.27
N ALA A 95 16.51 5.73 -16.73
CA ALA A 95 17.48 4.75 -16.23
C ALA A 95 17.99 5.07 -14.82
N ASP A 96 17.66 6.26 -14.32
CA ASP A 96 18.10 6.79 -13.04
C ASP A 96 17.16 6.40 -11.88
N GLY A 97 16.12 5.62 -12.18
CA GLY A 97 15.22 5.02 -11.18
C GLY A 97 14.33 6.04 -10.48
N LEU A 98 13.97 7.13 -11.17
CA LEU A 98 12.96 8.07 -10.70
C LEU A 98 11.59 7.40 -10.81
N ILE A 99 10.74 7.54 -9.79
CA ILE A 99 9.38 6.99 -9.85
C ILE A 99 8.38 8.13 -9.82
N LEU A 100 7.44 8.10 -10.76
CA LEU A 100 6.28 8.98 -10.79
C LEU A 100 5.04 8.28 -10.25
N THR A 101 4.18 9.05 -9.60
CA THR A 101 2.85 8.67 -9.16
C THR A 101 1.99 9.93 -9.05
N ASN A 102 0.74 9.78 -8.62
CA ASN A 102 -0.12 10.91 -8.35
C ASN A 102 0.23 11.55 -7.00
N GLU A 103 0.07 12.88 -6.90
CA GLU A 103 0.27 13.58 -5.64
C GLU A 103 -0.68 13.07 -4.56
N HIS A 104 -1.95 12.85 -4.91
CA HIS A 104 -2.96 12.40 -3.95
C HIS A 104 -2.64 11.03 -3.33
N VAL A 105 -1.85 10.18 -4.01
CA VAL A 105 -1.43 8.87 -3.49
C VAL A 105 -0.46 9.05 -2.32
N VAL A 106 0.43 10.03 -2.41
CA VAL A 106 1.51 10.27 -1.44
C VAL A 106 1.23 11.43 -0.49
N ARG A 107 0.11 12.13 -0.65
CA ARG A 107 -0.28 13.27 0.19
C ARG A 107 -0.21 12.92 1.67
N GLY A 108 0.45 13.78 2.45
CA GLY A 108 0.65 13.59 3.89
C GLY A 108 1.67 12.52 4.28
N ASN A 109 2.32 11.86 3.31
CA ASN A 109 3.33 10.84 3.55
C ASN A 109 4.71 11.33 3.07
N THR A 110 5.68 11.45 3.99
CA THR A 110 7.06 11.81 3.63
C THR A 110 7.86 10.58 3.17
N SER A 111 7.57 9.43 3.75
CA SER A 111 8.20 8.14 3.42
C SER A 111 7.19 7.24 2.72
N VAL A 112 7.62 6.65 1.63
CA VAL A 112 6.83 5.68 0.85
C VAL A 112 7.64 4.41 0.64
N GLN A 113 6.96 3.30 0.43
CA GLN A 113 7.59 2.05 0.04
C GLN A 113 7.05 1.63 -1.32
N ILE A 114 7.91 1.08 -2.15
CA ILE A 114 7.52 0.51 -3.44
C ILE A 114 7.63 -0.99 -3.40
N ALA A 115 6.69 -1.65 -4.07
CA ALA A 115 6.86 -3.03 -4.49
C ALA A 115 6.98 -3.10 -6.02
N PHE A 116 8.05 -3.75 -6.48
CA PHE A 116 8.27 -4.10 -7.86
C PHE A 116 7.56 -5.43 -8.19
N ALA A 117 7.40 -5.72 -9.49
CA ALA A 117 6.75 -6.95 -9.96
C ALA A 117 7.48 -8.23 -9.53
N ASP A 118 8.80 -8.16 -9.31
CA ASP A 118 9.63 -9.26 -8.80
C ASP A 118 9.46 -9.51 -7.28
N GLY A 119 8.63 -8.72 -6.60
CA GLY A 119 8.38 -8.80 -5.16
C GLY A 119 9.38 -8.02 -4.30
N GLN A 120 10.42 -7.43 -4.88
CA GLN A 120 11.35 -6.57 -4.15
C GLN A 120 10.63 -5.33 -3.63
N ARG A 121 11.03 -4.88 -2.44
CA ARG A 121 10.52 -3.65 -1.85
C ARG A 121 11.62 -2.68 -1.49
N VAL A 122 11.41 -1.43 -1.86
CA VAL A 122 12.39 -0.35 -1.65
C VAL A 122 11.70 0.83 -1.00
N SER A 123 12.29 1.33 0.07
CA SER A 123 11.84 2.56 0.71
C SER A 123 12.40 3.78 -0.02
N GLY A 124 11.64 4.87 -0.03
CA GLY A 124 12.12 6.14 -0.53
C GLY A 124 11.37 7.33 0.05
N THR A 125 11.82 8.51 -0.36
CA THR A 125 11.35 9.79 0.20
C THR A 125 10.82 10.67 -0.90
N VAL A 126 9.60 11.19 -0.72
CA VAL A 126 8.97 12.11 -1.67
C VAL A 126 9.88 13.32 -1.90
N LYS A 127 10.30 13.56 -3.15
CA LYS A 127 11.23 14.64 -3.48
C LYS A 127 10.50 15.91 -3.90
N ALA A 128 9.43 15.75 -4.66
CA ALA A 128 8.54 16.85 -5.00
C ALA A 128 7.14 16.32 -5.28
N ALA A 129 6.18 17.23 -5.15
CA ALA A 129 4.78 17.01 -5.43
C ALA A 129 4.19 18.32 -5.97
N ASP A 130 3.35 18.21 -6.99
CA ASP A 130 2.53 19.30 -7.52
C ASP A 130 1.05 18.93 -7.38
N ALA A 131 0.35 19.72 -6.57
CA ALA A 131 -1.08 19.55 -6.33
C ALA A 131 -1.94 20.01 -7.52
N ILE A 132 -1.41 20.86 -8.42
CA ILE A 132 -2.16 21.35 -9.59
C ILE A 132 -2.23 20.28 -10.67
N SER A 133 -1.09 19.67 -11.02
CA SER A 133 -1.05 18.57 -12.00
C SER A 133 -1.34 17.20 -11.41
N ASP A 134 -1.50 17.09 -10.07
CA ASP A 134 -1.61 15.83 -9.32
C ASP A 134 -0.45 14.87 -9.62
N LEU A 135 0.78 15.38 -9.60
CA LEU A 135 1.98 14.57 -9.84
C LEU A 135 2.92 14.63 -8.65
N ALA A 136 3.55 13.50 -8.36
CA ALA A 136 4.65 13.44 -7.42
C ALA A 136 5.75 12.53 -7.95
N TRP A 137 6.98 12.84 -7.55
CA TRP A 137 8.11 11.97 -7.85
C TRP A 137 9.07 11.86 -6.68
N TRP A 138 9.80 10.75 -6.70
CA TRP A 138 10.72 10.40 -5.65
C TRP A 138 11.76 9.40 -6.15
N ARG A 139 12.76 9.13 -5.33
CA ARG A 139 13.85 8.18 -5.62
C ARG A 139 14.13 7.33 -4.40
N GLN A 140 14.67 6.14 -4.65
CA GLN A 140 15.25 5.26 -3.63
C GLN A 140 16.19 6.07 -2.71
N SER A 141 16.08 5.84 -1.40
CA SER A 141 17.11 6.29 -0.47
C SER A 141 18.40 5.50 -0.71
N ALA A 142 19.53 6.18 -0.82
CA ALA A 142 20.83 5.52 -0.82
C ALA A 142 20.95 4.67 0.45
N GLN A 143 21.19 3.37 0.29
CA GLN A 143 21.52 2.48 1.41
C GLN A 143 22.94 2.85 1.83
N ALA A 144 23.13 3.27 3.08
CA ALA A 144 24.43 3.63 3.65
C ALA A 144 25.25 2.40 4.02
#